data_AF-A0A182RPN9-F1
#
_entry.id   AF-A0A182RPN9-F1
#
_cell.length_a   1.000
_cell.length_b   1.000
_cell.length_c   1.000
_cell.angle_alpha   90.00
_cell.angle_beta   90.00
_cell.angle_gamma   90.00
#
_symmetry.space_group_name_H-M   'P 1'
#
loop_
_entity.id
_entity.type
_entity.pdbx_description
1 polymer ?
#
loop_
_entity_poly.entity_id
_entity_poly.type
_entity_poly.pdbx_seq_one_letter_code
_entity_poly.pdbx_strand_id
1 'polypeptide(L)'
;MPIFQKKFAPKVAPPRSQRLNIGCPPPAEDLDDFRTITLNLVDKQLCFIDGVWLNGLKPGGSTASGPGVNLTDDLLRMKRRMKTLEQENNMLQVKLDVLVDLLTENVIELNEIKTH
;
A
#
# COMPACT_ATOMS: atom_id res chain seq x y z
N MET A 1 48.18 -13.10 22.28
CA MET A 1 47.68 -13.82 21.07
C MET A 1 46.36 -14.48 21.44
N PRO A 2 45.27 -14.33 20.66
CA PRO A 2 43.93 -14.68 21.13
C PRO A 2 43.68 -16.20 21.11
N ILE A 3 43.03 -16.67 22.19
CA ILE A 3 42.81 -18.08 22.61
C ILE A 3 41.53 -18.73 22.01
N PHE A 4 40.78 -18.03 21.16
CA PHE A 4 39.53 -18.56 20.59
C PHE A 4 39.78 -19.36 19.31
N GLN A 5 40.33 -20.56 19.44
CA GLN A 5 40.46 -21.50 18.32
C GLN A 5 39.11 -22.16 18.01
N LYS A 6 38.53 -21.77 16.86
CA LYS A 6 37.65 -22.54 15.96
C LYS A 6 36.35 -23.18 16.49
N LYS A 7 35.98 -23.06 17.77
CA LYS A 7 34.70 -23.60 18.28
C LYS A 7 33.46 -22.75 17.94
N PHE A 8 33.66 -21.50 17.53
CA PHE A 8 32.57 -20.57 17.17
C PHE A 8 32.57 -20.20 15.67
N ALA A 9 33.27 -20.96 14.83
CA ALA A 9 33.19 -20.76 13.39
C ALA A 9 31.80 -21.19 12.89
N PRO A 10 31.06 -20.35 12.14
CA PRO A 10 29.80 -20.76 11.52
C PRO A 10 30.05 -21.97 10.62
N LYS A 11 29.45 -23.11 10.95
CA LYS A 11 29.54 -24.29 10.10
C LYS A 11 28.76 -23.99 8.82
N VAL A 12 29.42 -24.08 7.66
CA VAL A 12 28.77 -23.94 6.36
C VAL A 12 27.71 -25.04 6.26
N ALA A 13 26.44 -24.64 6.15
CA ALA A 13 25.34 -25.58 6.02
C ALA A 13 25.53 -26.40 4.72
N PRO A 14 25.31 -27.72 4.74
CA PRO A 14 25.42 -28.55 3.54
C PRO A 14 24.49 -28.03 2.43
N PRO A 15 24.88 -28.16 1.15
CA PRO A 15 24.01 -27.84 0.03
C PRO A 15 22.74 -28.69 0.09
N ARG A 16 21.58 -28.05 0.08
CA ARG A 16 20.29 -28.75 0.09
C ARG A 16 20.05 -29.31 -1.33
N SER A 17 20.24 -30.62 -1.54
CA SER A 17 20.15 -31.22 -2.89
C SER A 17 18.71 -31.28 -3.44
N GLN A 18 17.70 -31.11 -2.59
CA GLN A 18 16.31 -31.04 -2.97
C GLN A 18 15.58 -29.99 -2.15
N ARG A 19 14.81 -29.13 -2.83
CA ARG A 19 13.69 -28.48 -2.17
C ARG A 19 12.68 -29.57 -1.86
N LEU A 20 12.37 -29.76 -0.58
CA LEU A 20 11.17 -30.47 -0.21
C LEU A 20 10.00 -29.66 -0.77
N ASN A 21 9.54 -30.00 -1.97
CA ASN A 21 8.16 -29.71 -2.36
C ASN A 21 7.30 -30.62 -1.47
N ILE A 22 7.16 -30.24 -0.20
CA ILE A 22 6.16 -30.84 0.69
C ILE A 22 4.82 -30.45 0.10
N GLY A 23 4.26 -31.38 -0.69
CA GLY A 23 2.84 -31.62 -0.89
C GLY A 23 1.88 -30.44 -0.75
N CYS A 24 2.18 -29.29 -1.33
CA CYS A 24 1.19 -28.26 -1.53
C CYS A 24 0.59 -28.54 -2.91
N PRO A 25 -0.59 -29.19 -3.00
CA PRO A 25 -1.29 -29.27 -4.28
C PRO A 25 -1.45 -27.85 -4.83
N PRO A 26 -1.51 -27.67 -6.17
CA PRO A 26 -1.91 -26.41 -6.75
C PRO A 26 -3.17 -25.92 -6.03
N PRO A 27 -3.26 -24.64 -5.62
CA PRO A 27 -4.45 -24.14 -4.94
C PRO A 27 -5.69 -24.52 -5.76
N ALA A 28 -6.54 -25.37 -5.18
CA ALA A 28 -7.81 -25.76 -5.78
C ALA A 28 -8.91 -24.72 -5.52
N GLU A 29 -8.58 -23.73 -4.68
CA GLU A 29 -9.45 -22.63 -4.28
C GLU A 29 -9.30 -21.47 -5.24
N ASP A 30 -10.42 -20.81 -5.54
CA ASP A 30 -10.45 -19.61 -6.36
C ASP A 30 -9.67 -18.50 -5.64
N LEU A 31 -8.72 -17.87 -6.33
CA LEU A 31 -7.85 -16.86 -5.71
C LEU A 31 -8.63 -15.62 -5.24
N ASP A 32 -9.87 -15.46 -5.71
CA ASP A 32 -10.79 -14.42 -5.24
C ASP A 32 -11.17 -14.56 -3.76
N ASP A 33 -11.11 -15.75 -3.17
CA ASP A 33 -11.34 -15.97 -1.73
C ASP A 33 -10.24 -15.34 -0.85
N PHE A 34 -9.06 -15.05 -1.43
CA PHE A 34 -7.95 -14.39 -0.74
C PHE A 34 -7.98 -12.86 -0.86
N ARG A 35 -9.06 -12.25 -1.37
CA ARG A 35 -9.21 -10.77 -1.38
C ARG A 35 -9.10 -10.14 -0.01
N THR A 36 -9.45 -10.88 1.04
CA THR A 36 -9.36 -10.44 2.43
C THR A 36 -8.53 -11.41 3.25
N ILE A 37 -7.27 -11.05 3.47
CA ILE A 37 -6.37 -11.79 4.36
C ILE A 37 -6.71 -11.38 5.80
N THR A 38 -7.06 -12.35 6.64
CA THR A 38 -7.36 -12.13 8.06
C THR A 38 -6.46 -12.95 8.97
N LEU A 39 -6.12 -12.42 10.14
CA LEU A 39 -5.34 -13.07 11.17
C LEU A 39 -6.15 -13.11 12.46
N ASN A 40 -6.52 -14.30 12.89
CA ASN A 40 -7.22 -14.53 14.15
C ASN A 40 -6.21 -14.79 15.27
N LEU A 41 -6.14 -13.87 16.23
CA LEU A 41 -5.45 -14.01 17.50
C LEU A 41 -6.46 -14.39 18.58
N VAL A 42 -5.98 -14.75 19.78
CA VAL A 42 -6.82 -15.24 20.89
C VAL A 42 -7.96 -14.27 21.23
N ASP A 43 -7.67 -12.97 21.24
CA ASP A 43 -8.59 -11.90 21.65
C ASP A 43 -8.94 -10.92 20.52
N LYS A 44 -8.31 -11.04 19.35
CA LYS A 44 -8.39 -10.05 18.26
C LYS A 44 -8.45 -10.71 16.90
N GLN A 45 -9.15 -10.09 15.97
CA GLN A 45 -9.05 -10.39 14.55
C GLN A 45 -8.36 -9.20 13.89
N LEU A 46 -7.43 -9.45 12.98
CA LEU A 46 -6.78 -8.45 12.16
C LEU A 46 -7.10 -8.71 10.67
N CYS A 47 -7.26 -7.66 9.89
CA CYS A 47 -7.39 -7.72 8.44
C CYS A 47 -6.17 -7.04 7.81
N PHE A 48 -5.58 -7.67 6.80
CA PHE A 48 -4.47 -7.09 6.04
C PHE A 48 -5.03 -6.29 4.86
N ILE A 49 -4.84 -4.97 4.89
CA ILE A 49 -5.36 -4.04 3.89
C ILE A 49 -4.23 -3.09 3.49
N ASP A 50 -3.95 -3.02 2.18
CA ASP A 50 -2.90 -2.18 1.60
C ASP A 50 -1.52 -2.27 2.30
N GLY A 51 -1.08 -3.47 2.67
CA GLY A 51 0.23 -3.66 3.28
C GLY A 51 0.27 -3.52 4.81
N VAL A 52 -0.85 -3.22 5.46
CA VAL A 52 -0.92 -2.99 6.91
C VAL A 52 -1.95 -3.91 7.56
N TRP A 53 -1.63 -4.43 8.75
CA TRP A 53 -2.58 -5.15 9.59
C TRP A 53 -3.42 -4.18 10.40
N LEU A 54 -4.74 -4.28 10.26
CA LEU A 54 -5.72 -3.43 10.94
C LEU A 54 -6.69 -4.27 11.75
N ASN A 55 -7.34 -3.73 12.77
CA ASN A 55 -8.33 -4.49 13.53
C ASN A 55 -9.53 -4.87 12.65
N GLY A 56 -9.81 -6.17 12.55
CA GLY A 56 -10.89 -6.74 11.76
C GLY A 56 -12.26 -6.56 12.41
N LEU A 57 -13.26 -6.31 11.57
CA LEU A 57 -14.68 -6.31 11.93
C LEU A 57 -15.16 -7.77 12.02
N LYS A 58 -15.55 -8.20 13.22
CA LYS A 58 -16.06 -9.57 13.44
C LYS A 58 -17.39 -9.76 12.68
N PRO A 59 -17.53 -10.75 11.77
CA PRO A 59 -18.79 -11.00 11.09
C PRO A 59 -19.79 -11.59 12.10
N GLY A 60 -20.87 -10.85 12.40
CA GLY A 60 -21.94 -11.28 13.32
C GLY A 60 -22.02 -10.56 14.66
N GLY A 61 -21.17 -9.55 14.91
CA GLY A 61 -21.26 -8.71 16.10
C GLY A 61 -21.74 -7.31 15.77
N SER A 62 -23.05 -7.07 15.87
CA SER A 62 -23.57 -5.71 16.04
C SER A 62 -22.89 -5.05 17.24
N THR A 63 -22.51 -3.78 17.07
CA THR A 63 -22.19 -2.83 18.15
C THR A 63 -21.06 -3.25 19.10
N ALA A 64 -19.81 -3.15 18.66
CA ALA A 64 -18.75 -2.72 19.56
C ALA A 64 -18.48 -1.24 19.29
N SER A 65 -19.20 -0.37 20.01
CA SER A 65 -18.92 1.06 20.17
C SER A 65 -17.61 1.26 20.96
N GLY A 66 -16.54 0.61 20.53
CA GLY A 66 -15.19 0.76 21.03
C GLY A 66 -14.37 1.61 20.07
N PRO A 67 -13.48 2.49 20.55
CA PRO A 67 -12.78 3.50 19.75
C PRO A 67 -11.93 2.93 18.58
N GLY A 68 -11.63 1.62 18.58
CA GLY A 68 -10.73 1.00 17.59
C GLY A 68 -11.38 0.57 16.27
N VAL A 69 -12.69 0.31 16.22
CA VAL A 69 -13.36 -0.16 14.98
C VAL A 69 -13.58 1.00 14.01
N ASN A 70 -14.00 2.16 14.52
CA ASN A 70 -14.18 3.37 13.72
C ASN A 70 -12.83 3.89 13.17
N LEU A 71 -11.76 3.81 13.97
CA LEU A 71 -10.43 4.29 13.57
C LEU A 71 -9.91 3.64 12.29
N THR A 72 -10.19 2.35 12.10
CA THR A 72 -9.69 1.60 10.94
C THR A 72 -10.39 2.04 9.65
N ASP A 73 -11.72 2.11 9.66
CA ASP A 73 -12.49 2.58 8.51
C ASP A 73 -12.24 4.07 8.23
N ASP A 74 -12.11 4.88 9.30
CA ASP A 74 -11.73 6.30 9.20
C ASP A 74 -10.35 6.49 8.57
N LEU A 75 -9.36 5.67 8.92
CA LEU A 75 -8.02 5.70 8.32
C LEU A 75 -8.06 5.32 6.84
N LEU A 76 -8.79 4.27 6.48
CA LEU A 76 -8.94 3.85 5.07
C LEU A 76 -9.71 4.89 4.25
N ARG A 77 -10.74 5.51 4.82
CA ARG A 77 -11.47 6.62 4.20
C ARG A 77 -10.56 7.84 4.04
N MET A 78 -9.76 8.17 5.05
CA MET A 78 -8.78 9.25 5.01
C MET A 78 -7.74 9.03 3.91
N LYS A 79 -7.16 7.82 3.83
CA LYS A 79 -6.16 7.46 2.82
C LYS A 79 -6.73 7.58 1.40
N ARG A 80 -7.96 7.09 1.18
CA ARG A 80 -8.67 7.25 -0.10
C ARG A 80 -8.84 8.72 -0.46
N ARG A 81 -9.29 9.55 0.49
CA ARG A 81 -9.46 11.00 0.29
C ARG A 81 -8.14 11.70 -0.02
N MET A 82 -7.06 11.35 0.67
CA MET A 82 -5.72 11.91 0.42
C MET A 82 -5.27 11.60 -1.01
N LYS A 83 -5.43 10.36 -1.47
CA LYS A 83 -5.09 9.96 -2.83
C LYS A 83 -5.89 10.73 -3.89
N THR A 84 -7.20 10.91 -3.66
CA THR A 84 -8.04 11.72 -4.56
C THR A 84 -7.57 13.18 -4.60
N LEU A 85 -7.29 13.78 -3.44
CA LEU A 85 -6.80 15.15 -3.36
C LEU A 85 -5.43 15.33 -4.05
N GLU A 86 -4.53 14.36 -3.91
CA GLU A 86 -3.23 14.37 -4.60
C GLU A 86 -3.40 14.32 -6.13
N GLN A 87 -4.31 13.48 -6.62
CA GLN A 87 -4.64 13.40 -8.05
C GLN A 87 -5.27 14.70 -8.58
N GLU A 88 -6.19 15.30 -7.82
CA GLU A 88 -6.79 16.59 -8.16
C GLU A 88 -5.75 17.70 -8.18
N ASN A 89 -4.82 17.73 -7.21
CA ASN A 89 -3.75 18.71 -7.15
C ASN A 89 -2.82 18.61 -8.36
N ASN A 90 -2.38 17.40 -8.70
CA ASN A 90 -1.54 17.15 -9.89
C ASN A 90 -2.25 17.60 -11.18
N MET A 91 -3.56 17.32 -11.31
CA MET A 91 -4.34 17.75 -12.46
C MET A 91 -4.49 19.28 -12.53
N LEU A 92 -4.69 19.94 -11.39
CA LEU A 92 -4.74 21.40 -11.32
C LEU A 92 -3.41 22.02 -11.74
N GLN A 93 -2.28 21.44 -11.34
CA GLN A 93 -0.96 21.89 -11.76
C GLN A 93 -0.81 21.82 -13.29
N VAL A 94 -1.14 20.69 -13.91
CA VAL A 94 -1.11 20.55 -15.38
C VAL A 94 -2.03 21.56 -16.07
N LYS A 95 -3.23 21.80 -15.53
CA LYS A 95 -4.16 22.80 -16.09
C LYS A 95 -3.59 24.22 -16.01
N LEU A 96 -2.91 24.57 -14.92
CA LEU A 96 -2.26 25.87 -14.78
C LEU A 96 -1.13 26.03 -15.80
N ASP A 97 -0.28 25.02 -15.96
CA ASP A 97 0.82 25.04 -16.93
C ASP A 97 0.29 25.30 -18.36
N VAL A 98 -0.72 24.53 -18.79
CA VAL A 98 -1.36 24.72 -20.10
C VAL A 98 -1.99 26.11 -20.25
N LEU A 99 -2.66 26.61 -19.21
CA LEU A 99 -3.29 27.92 -19.28
C LEU A 99 -2.25 29.05 -19.38
N VAL A 100 -1.12 28.92 -18.70
CA VAL A 100 -0.01 29.88 -18.77
C VAL A 100 0.62 29.86 -20.16
N ASP A 101 0.80 28.70 -20.77
CA ASP A 101 1.31 28.58 -22.14
C ASP A 101 0.37 29.27 -23.15
N LEU A 102 -0.93 28.98 -23.07
CA LEU A 102 -1.94 29.59 -23.93
C LEU A 102 -2.01 31.11 -23.75
N LEU A 103 -1.96 31.60 -22.51
CA LEU A 103 -1.94 33.04 -22.25
C LEU A 103 -0.68 33.69 -22.81
N THR A 104 0.46 33.02 -22.70
CA THR A 104 1.74 33.50 -23.24
C THR A 104 1.68 33.62 -24.75
N GLU A 105 1.16 32.61 -25.44
CA GLU A 105 0.93 32.63 -26.89
C GLU A 105 0.04 33.80 -27.31
N ASN A 106 -1.12 33.97 -26.66
CA ASN A 106 -2.03 35.09 -26.93
C ASN A 106 -1.36 36.46 -26.70
N VAL A 107 -0.54 36.61 -25.66
CA VAL A 107 0.17 37.87 -25.39
C VAL A 107 1.21 38.16 -26.47
N ILE A 108 1.92 37.13 -26.96
CA ILE A 108 2.87 37.28 -28.07
C ILE A 108 2.14 37.73 -29.33
N GLU A 109 1.06 37.06 -29.72
CA GLU A 109 0.26 37.40 -30.90
C GLU A 109 -0.28 38.84 -30.84
N LEU A 110 -0.84 39.24 -29.70
CA LEU A 110 -1.32 40.61 -29.49
C LEU A 110 -0.21 41.66 -29.60
N ASN A 111 0.99 41.33 -29.11
CA ASN A 111 2.13 42.22 -29.19
C ASN A 111 2.62 42.35 -30.64
N GLU A 112 2.64 41.26 -31.41
CA GLU A 112 2.95 41.29 -32.84
C GLU A 112 1.97 42.19 -33.61
N ILE A 113 0.66 42.07 -33.35
CA ILE A 113 -0.37 42.92 -33.96
C ILE A 113 -0.18 44.40 -33.59
N LYS A 114 0.16 44.70 -32.32
CA LYS A 114 0.35 46.08 -31.86
C LYS A 114 1.58 46.76 -32.46
N THR A 115 2.59 45.98 -32.86
CA THR A 115 3.86 46.49 -33.37
C THR A 115 3.84 46.71 -34.89
N HIS A 116 2.79 46.26 -35.58
CA HIS A 116 2.50 46.51 -37.00
C HIS A 116 1.46 47.62 -37.19
#